data_AF-G5E279-F1
#
_entry.id   AF-G5E279-F1
#
_cell.length_a   1.000
_cell.length_b   1.000
_cell.length_c   1.000
_cell.angle_alpha   90.00
_cell.angle_beta   90.00
_cell.angle_gamma   90.00
#
_symmetry.space_group_name_H-M   'P 1'
#
loop_
_entity.id
_entity.type
_entity.pdbx_description
1 polymer ?
#
loop_
_entity_poly.entity_id
_entity_poly.type
_entity_poly.pdbx_seq_one_letter_code
_entity_poly.pdbx_strand_id
1 'polypeptide(L)'
;SQKFAKAAKEYCSMAWTTLMDRFNNGLYSSHADQHRLKYQCFKSAWVYSVLHDGFHFPHNYPNLKTAQLVYDKEVQWTLGAMLYKTRFLPLRDIRQESARPSRVSWFRFS
;
A
#
# COMPACT_ATOMS: atom_id res chain seq x y z
N SER A 1 -5.55 -13.39 -11.62
CA SER A 1 -5.10 -14.32 -10.56
C SER A 1 -4.46 -15.62 -11.07
N GLN A 2 -4.85 -16.18 -12.22
CA GLN A 2 -4.35 -17.50 -12.68
C GLN A 2 -2.82 -17.64 -12.78
N LYS A 3 -2.11 -16.62 -13.29
CA LYS A 3 -0.63 -16.65 -13.38
C LYS A 3 0.03 -16.80 -12.00
N PHE A 4 -0.48 -16.09 -10.99
CA PHE A 4 0.01 -16.18 -9.61
C PHE A 4 -0.26 -17.57 -9.03
N ALA A 5 -1.49 -18.08 -9.15
CA ALA A 5 -1.86 -19.39 -8.63
C ALA A 5 -1.04 -20.53 -9.27
N LYS A 6 -0.77 -20.44 -10.58
CA LYS A 6 0.07 -21.40 -11.30
C LYS A 6 1.51 -21.39 -10.76
N ALA A 7 2.13 -20.21 -10.68
CA ALA A 7 3.50 -20.07 -10.18
C ALA A 7 3.63 -20.52 -8.71
N ALA A 8 2.62 -20.23 -7.88
CA ALA A 8 2.57 -20.68 -6.49
C ALA A 8 2.50 -22.21 -6.38
N LYS A 9 1.64 -22.87 -7.19
CA LYS A 9 1.55 -24.34 -7.25
C LYS A 9 2.86 -24.97 -7.70
N GLU A 10 3.46 -24.45 -8.77
CA GLU A 10 4.77 -24.92 -9.25
C GLU A 10 5.84 -24.77 -8.16
N TYR A 11 5.90 -23.62 -7.48
CA TYR A 11 6.81 -23.40 -6.36
C TYR A 11 6.60 -24.41 -5.22
N CYS A 12 5.36 -24.61 -4.79
CA CYS A 12 5.00 -25.54 -3.71
C CYS A 12 5.30 -27.00 -4.05
N SER A 13 5.27 -27.37 -5.33
CA SER A 13 5.54 -28.75 -5.79
C SER A 13 7.02 -29.08 -5.91
N MET A 14 7.92 -28.09 -5.83
CA MET A 14 9.36 -28.34 -5.91
C MET A 14 9.88 -28.99 -4.64
N ALA A 15 10.80 -29.95 -4.80
CA ALA A 15 11.53 -30.52 -3.69
C ALA A 15 12.34 -29.44 -2.96
N TRP A 16 12.42 -29.55 -1.64
CA TRP A 16 13.17 -28.60 -0.81
C TRP A 16 14.64 -28.47 -1.24
N THR A 17 15.26 -29.58 -1.64
CA THR A 17 16.64 -29.60 -2.17
C THR A 17 16.79 -28.75 -3.42
N THR A 18 15.85 -28.82 -4.36
CA THR A 18 15.82 -27.97 -5.57
C THR A 18 15.61 -26.49 -5.24
N LEU A 19 14.73 -26.18 -4.28
CA LEU A 19 14.52 -24.81 -3.83
C LEU A 19 15.81 -24.21 -3.23
N MET A 20 16.52 -25.01 -2.44
CA MET A 20 17.76 -24.60 -1.78
C MET A 20 18.91 -24.43 -2.78
N ASP A 21 19.05 -25.34 -3.74
CA ASP A 21 20.03 -25.21 -4.82
C ASP A 21 19.81 -23.93 -5.63
N ARG A 22 18.57 -23.64 -6.04
CA ARG A 22 18.24 -22.39 -6.74
C ARG A 22 18.56 -21.14 -5.92
N PHE A 23 18.37 -21.19 -4.61
CA PHE A 23 18.72 -20.10 -3.73
C PHE A 23 20.22 -19.87 -3.63
N ASN A 24 20.99 -20.93 -3.45
CA ASN A 24 22.45 -20.86 -3.40
C ASN A 24 23.05 -20.37 -4.72
N ASN A 25 22.40 -20.68 -5.85
CA ASN A 25 22.76 -20.20 -7.17
C ASN A 25 22.27 -18.77 -7.48
N GLY A 26 21.62 -18.09 -6.52
CA GLY A 26 21.21 -16.69 -6.67
C GLY A 26 20.01 -16.46 -7.60
N LEU A 27 19.16 -17.48 -7.83
CA LEU A 27 17.99 -17.34 -8.73
C LEU A 27 16.82 -16.55 -8.10
N TYR A 28 16.88 -16.25 -6.80
CA TYR A 28 15.88 -15.42 -6.11
C TYR A 28 16.39 -14.01 -5.88
N SER A 29 15.48 -13.09 -5.56
CA SER A 29 15.86 -11.71 -5.27
C SER A 29 16.79 -11.62 -4.06
N SER A 30 17.66 -10.60 -4.03
CA SER A 30 18.65 -10.38 -2.98
C SER A 30 18.06 -10.25 -1.57
N HIS A 31 16.78 -9.88 -1.46
CA HIS A 31 16.07 -9.78 -0.18
C HIS A 31 15.37 -11.09 0.24
N ALA A 32 15.41 -12.14 -0.59
CA ALA A 32 14.91 -13.44 -0.19
C ALA A 32 15.91 -14.09 0.75
N ASP A 33 15.43 -14.61 1.87
CA ASP A 33 16.18 -15.40 2.84
C ASP A 33 15.61 -16.82 2.95
N GLN A 34 16.27 -17.70 3.70
CA GLN A 34 15.79 -19.07 3.90
C GLN A 34 14.40 -19.11 4.56
N HIS A 35 14.10 -18.12 5.40
CA HIS A 35 12.78 -17.97 6.02
C HIS A 35 11.72 -17.71 4.95
N ARG A 36 11.99 -16.83 3.98
CA ARG A 36 11.12 -16.58 2.83
C ARG A 36 10.90 -17.87 2.05
N LEU A 37 11.93 -18.64 1.76
CA LEU A 37 11.82 -19.91 1.04
C LEU A 37 10.89 -20.90 1.77
N LYS A 38 11.17 -21.12 3.05
CA LYS A 38 10.42 -22.09 3.88
C LYS A 38 8.92 -21.78 3.93
N TYR A 39 8.56 -20.50 4.06
CA TYR A 39 7.16 -20.10 4.25
C TYR A 39 6.47 -19.59 3.00
N GLN A 40 7.15 -19.51 1.85
CA GLN A 40 6.59 -18.97 0.62
C GLN A 40 5.34 -19.73 0.17
N CYS A 41 5.34 -21.07 0.26
CA CYS A 41 4.18 -21.87 -0.13
C CYS A 41 2.94 -21.50 0.71
N PHE A 42 3.06 -21.54 2.04
CA PHE A 42 2.00 -21.15 2.97
C PHE A 42 1.54 -19.70 2.75
N LYS A 43 2.47 -18.74 2.72
CA LYS A 43 2.14 -17.31 2.58
C LYS A 43 1.46 -17.01 1.25
N SER A 44 1.84 -17.69 0.16
CA SER A 44 1.21 -17.52 -1.15
C SER A 44 -0.22 -18.04 -1.19
N ALA A 45 -0.48 -19.22 -0.59
CA ALA A 45 -1.83 -19.77 -0.46
C ALA A 45 -2.69 -18.90 0.45
N TRP A 46 -2.14 -18.45 1.59
CA TRP A 46 -2.82 -17.55 2.52
C TRP A 46 -3.25 -16.25 1.85
N VAL A 47 -2.33 -15.56 1.15
CA VAL A 47 -2.65 -14.32 0.43
C VAL A 47 -3.73 -14.55 -0.63
N TYR A 48 -3.67 -15.67 -1.35
CA TYR A 48 -4.68 -16.02 -2.36
C TYR A 48 -6.08 -16.13 -1.73
N SER A 49 -6.21 -16.94 -0.67
CA SER A 49 -7.50 -17.15 0.00
C SER A 49 -7.99 -15.92 0.73
N VAL A 50 -7.12 -15.16 1.41
CA VAL A 50 -7.52 -13.90 2.05
C VAL A 50 -8.09 -12.92 1.03
N LEU A 51 -7.50 -12.81 -0.17
CA LEU A 51 -8.02 -11.91 -1.19
C LEU A 51 -9.33 -12.41 -1.80
N HIS A 52 -9.38 -13.67 -2.23
CA HIS A 52 -10.50 -14.18 -3.01
C HIS A 52 -11.65 -14.74 -2.17
N ASP A 53 -11.34 -15.49 -1.13
CA ASP A 53 -12.34 -16.14 -0.26
C ASP A 53 -12.67 -15.24 0.95
N GLY A 54 -11.71 -14.44 1.42
CA GLY A 54 -11.88 -13.53 2.55
C GLY A 54 -12.49 -12.18 2.13
N PHE A 55 -11.76 -11.40 1.33
CA PHE A 55 -12.19 -10.09 0.86
C PHE A 55 -13.05 -10.13 -0.41
N HIS A 56 -13.36 -11.33 -0.92
CA HIS A 56 -14.25 -11.53 -2.07
C HIS A 56 -13.81 -10.80 -3.35
N PHE A 57 -12.49 -10.64 -3.54
CA PHE A 57 -11.98 -10.10 -4.81
C PHE A 57 -12.26 -11.11 -5.94
N PRO A 58 -12.80 -10.69 -7.09
CA PRO A 58 -12.95 -11.57 -8.24
C PRO A 58 -11.61 -12.19 -8.65
N HIS A 59 -11.59 -13.47 -9.04
CA HIS A 59 -10.36 -14.13 -9.49
C HIS A 59 -9.73 -13.48 -10.75
N ASN A 60 -10.53 -12.76 -11.53
CA ASN A 60 -10.12 -12.01 -12.70
C ASN A 60 -9.95 -10.50 -12.43
N TYR A 61 -9.89 -10.06 -11.17
CA TYR A 61 -9.77 -8.64 -10.83
C TYR A 61 -8.52 -8.01 -11.46
N PRO A 62 -8.67 -7.04 -12.39
CA PRO A 62 -7.55 -6.53 -13.19
C PRO A 62 -6.75 -5.43 -12.47
N ASN A 63 -7.32 -4.82 -11.43
CA ASN A 63 -6.80 -3.58 -10.83
C ASN A 63 -6.01 -3.82 -9.53
N LEU A 64 -5.61 -5.06 -9.23
CA LEU A 64 -4.73 -5.35 -8.10
C LEU A 64 -3.27 -5.16 -8.52
N LYS A 65 -2.56 -4.25 -7.87
CA LYS A 65 -1.12 -4.01 -8.05
C LYS A 65 -0.39 -4.25 -6.74
N THR A 66 0.52 -5.22 -6.73
CA THR A 66 1.44 -5.43 -5.60
C THR A 66 2.62 -4.46 -5.74
N ALA A 67 2.85 -3.63 -4.74
CA ALA A 67 3.95 -2.67 -4.75
C ALA A 67 4.59 -2.61 -3.35
N GLN A 68 5.91 -2.46 -3.31
CA GLN A 68 6.65 -2.18 -2.08
C GLN A 68 6.76 -0.66 -1.85
N LEU A 69 6.90 0.11 -2.93
CA LEU A 69 7.06 1.56 -2.93
C LEU A 69 6.06 2.19 -3.90
N VAL A 70 5.70 3.44 -3.65
CA VAL A 70 4.89 4.28 -4.53
C VAL A 70 5.67 5.57 -4.79
N TYR A 71 5.98 5.85 -6.06
CA TYR A 71 6.89 6.94 -6.45
C TYR A 71 8.25 6.87 -5.72
N ASP A 72 8.84 5.67 -5.67
CA ASP A 72 10.11 5.35 -5.00
C ASP A 72 10.17 5.75 -3.51
N LYS A 73 9.00 5.86 -2.89
CA LYS A 73 8.84 6.18 -1.47
C LYS A 73 8.01 5.11 -0.79
N GLU A 74 8.37 4.79 0.44
CA GLU A 74 7.57 3.95 1.31
C GLU A 74 6.25 4.65 1.63
N VAL A 75 5.16 3.89 1.66
CA VAL A 75 3.84 4.43 2.01
C VAL A 75 3.77 4.65 3.52
N GLN A 76 3.74 5.91 3.95
CA GLN A 76 3.69 6.30 5.35
C GLN A 76 2.26 6.59 5.82
N TRP A 77 1.72 5.77 6.71
CA TRP A 77 0.40 6.02 7.31
C TRP A 77 0.40 7.27 8.21
N THR A 78 1.55 7.60 8.80
CA THR A 78 1.76 8.79 9.63
C THR A 78 1.57 10.09 8.85
N LEU A 79 1.94 10.12 7.57
CA LEU A 79 1.67 11.26 6.68
C LEU A 79 0.17 11.51 6.54
N GLY A 80 -0.62 10.45 6.36
CA GLY A 80 -2.08 10.53 6.34
C GLY A 80 -2.67 11.03 7.66
N ALA A 81 -2.14 10.57 8.80
CA ALA A 81 -2.55 11.06 10.11
C ALA A 81 -2.25 12.56 10.30
N MET A 82 -1.07 13.01 9.88
CA MET A 82 -0.69 14.43 9.93
C MET A 82 -1.64 15.28 9.07
N LEU A 83 -1.84 14.91 7.81
CA LEU A 83 -2.78 15.58 6.90
C LEU A 83 -4.19 15.67 7.50
N TYR A 84 -4.67 14.58 8.12
CA TYR A 84 -5.98 14.56 8.76
C TYR A 84 -6.06 15.52 9.96
N LYS A 85 -5.02 15.56 10.80
CA LYS A 85 -4.96 16.45 11.97
C LYS A 85 -4.79 17.91 11.59
N THR A 86 -4.12 18.21 10.49
CA THR A 86 -3.87 19.59 10.01
C THR A 86 -4.88 20.09 8.98
N ARG A 87 -5.90 19.31 8.62
CA ARG A 87 -6.89 19.63 7.57
C ARG A 87 -7.60 20.98 7.71
N PHE A 88 -7.64 21.54 8.92
CA PHE A 88 -8.29 22.83 9.20
C PHE A 88 -7.32 24.02 9.32
N LEU A 89 -6.00 23.81 9.20
CA LEU A 89 -5.05 24.93 9.16
C LEU A 89 -5.37 25.92 8.03
N PRO A 90 -5.67 25.48 6.79
CA PRO A 90 -5.98 26.41 5.69
C PRO A 90 -7.24 27.25 5.94
N LEU A 91 -8.18 26.78 6.77
CA LEU A 91 -9.40 27.54 7.09
C LEU A 91 -9.10 28.80 7.92
N ARG A 92 -7.99 28.82 8.67
CA ARG A 92 -7.58 30.01 9.41
C ARG A 92 -7.19 31.13 8.45
N ASP A 93 -6.40 30.80 7.43
CA ASP A 93 -5.94 31.75 6.43
C ASP A 93 -7.11 32.27 5.58
N ILE A 94 -8.02 31.37 5.16
CA ILE A 94 -9.24 31.75 4.41
C ILE A 94 -10.14 32.68 5.24
N ARG A 95 -10.30 32.41 6.54
CA ARG A 95 -11.11 33.27 7.43
C ARG A 95 -10.47 34.64 7.64
N GLN A 96 -9.15 34.73 7.64
CA GLN A 96 -8.44 36.00 7.79
C GLN A 96 -8.62 36.89 6.54
N GLU A 97 -8.64 36.30 5.34
CA GLU A 97 -8.95 37.00 4.09
C GLU A 97 -10.41 37.50 4.05
N SER A 98 -11.35 36.69 4.53
CA SER A 98 -12.79 37.01 4.55
C SER A 98 -13.23 37.88 5.75
N ALA A 99 -12.44 37.93 6.82
CA ALA A 99 -12.65 38.77 7.98
C ALA A 99 -11.90 40.12 7.91
N ARG A 100 -11.61 40.63 6.70
CA ARG A 100 -11.32 42.07 6.57
C ARG A 100 -12.56 42.82 7.07
N PRO A 101 -12.45 43.60 8.17
CA PRO A 101 -13.62 44.27 8.71
C PRO A 101 -14.15 45.25 7.68
N SER A 102 -15.43 45.10 7.30
CA SER A 102 -16.18 46.15 6.64
C SER A 102 -16.22 47.34 7.59
N ARG A 103 -15.34 48.34 7.36
CA ARG A 103 -15.41 49.61 8.07
C ARG A 103 -16.73 50.27 7.75
N VAL A 104 -17.72 50.14 8.63
CA VAL A 104 -18.94 50.96 8.57
C VAL A 104 -18.56 52.36 9.06
N SER A 105 -18.40 53.30 8.14
CA SER A 105 -18.14 54.71 8.46
C SER A 105 -19.42 55.36 9.00
N TRP A 106 -19.48 55.60 10.30
CA TRP A 106 -20.60 56.25 10.99
C TRP A 106 -20.46 57.78 11.16
N PHE A 107 -19.57 58.44 10.42
CA PHE A 107 -19.41 59.89 10.51
C PHE A 107 -19.80 60.59 9.22
N ARG A 108 -21.10 60.85 9.08
CA ARG A 108 -21.62 61.90 8.20
C ARG A 108 -22.96 62.46 8.70
N PHE A 109 -23.00 63.04 9.90
CA PHE A 109 -24.06 63.97 10.32
C PHE A 109 -23.53 64.94 11.38
N SER A 110 -22.98 66.07 10.95
CA SER A 110 -23.53 67.42 11.13
C SER A 110 -22.53 68.46 10.64
#